data_AF-A0A7Y5KFR8-F1
#
_entry.id   AF-A0A7Y5KFR8-F1
#
_cell.length_a   1.000
_cell.length_b   1.000
_cell.length_c   1.000
_cell.angle_alpha   90.00
_cell.angle_beta   90.00
_cell.angle_gamma   90.00
#
_symmetry.space_group_name_H-M   'P 1'
#
loop_
_entity.id
_entity.type
_entity.pdbx_description
1 polymer ?
#
loop_
_entity_poly.entity_id
_entity_poly.type
_entity_poly.pdbx_seq_one_letter_code
_entity_poly.pdbx_strand_id
1 'polypeptide(L)'
;MSSLSVQVAIPFDSLIEAVKNPSAFEQRKLWEVLETQLGQYEEDQFENDPVIRNQVAEARAAYRAGDFQTLDEYQAQRKERDK
;
A
#
# COMPACT_ATOMS: atom_id res chain seq x y z
N MET A 1 -34.51 12.60 2.53
CA MET A 1 -34.68 11.14 2.46
C MET A 1 -33.62 10.52 3.37
N SER A 2 -33.99 10.16 4.60
CA SER A 2 -33.06 9.53 5.54
C SER A 2 -32.87 8.06 5.15
N SER A 3 -31.67 7.65 4.73
CA SER A 3 -31.37 6.25 4.48
C SER A 3 -31.29 5.53 5.83
N LEU A 4 -32.31 4.73 6.16
CA LEU A 4 -32.23 3.76 7.25
C LEU A 4 -31.22 2.69 6.83
N SER A 5 -30.02 2.70 7.40
CA SER A 5 -29.08 1.60 7.29
C SER A 5 -29.39 0.59 8.39
N VAL A 6 -29.72 -0.64 8.00
CA VAL A 6 -29.88 -1.76 8.93
C VAL A 6 -28.55 -2.49 9.02
N GLN A 7 -27.97 -2.56 10.22
CA GLN A 7 -26.81 -3.42 10.46
C GLN A 7 -27.30 -4.86 10.59
N VAL A 8 -26.91 -5.70 9.64
CA VAL A 8 -27.21 -7.13 9.66
C VAL A 8 -25.92 -7.87 9.98
N ALA A 9 -25.95 -8.71 11.02
CA ALA A 9 -24.86 -9.64 11.29
C ALA A 9 -24.97 -10.83 10.31
N ILE A 10 -24.06 -10.89 9.34
CA ILE A 10 -23.99 -12.00 8.38
C ILE A 10 -22.84 -12.91 8.83
N PRO A 11 -23.07 -14.22 9.01
CA PRO A 11 -21.99 -15.18 9.26
C PRO A 11 -20.97 -15.11 8.11
N PHE A 12 -19.68 -15.16 8.45
CA PHE A 12 -18.62 -14.99 7.46
C PHE A 12 -18.72 -16.01 6.32
N ASP A 13 -19.00 -17.28 6.62
CA ASP A 13 -19.14 -18.32 5.60
C ASP A 13 -20.30 -18.04 4.64
N SER A 14 -21.40 -17.45 5.13
CA SER A 14 -22.52 -17.04 4.28
C SER A 14 -22.15 -15.86 3.37
N LEU A 15 -21.33 -14.93 3.85
CA LEU A 15 -20.77 -13.87 3.03
C LEU A 15 -19.86 -14.44 1.93
N ILE A 16 -19.01 -15.42 2.27
CA ILE A 16 -18.12 -16.10 1.31
C ILE A 16 -18.93 -16.77 0.20
N GLU A 17 -19.99 -17.53 0.54
CA GLU A 17 -20.86 -18.13 -0.48
C GLU A 17 -21.53 -17.07 -1.38
N ALA A 18 -21.98 -15.96 -0.81
CA ALA A 18 -22.61 -14.88 -1.57
C ALA A 18 -21.65 -14.22 -2.58
N VAL A 19 -20.35 -14.15 -2.26
CA VAL A 19 -19.34 -13.54 -3.14
C VAL A 19 -18.69 -14.53 -4.12
N LYS A 20 -19.20 -15.77 -4.25
CA LYS A 20 -18.70 -16.74 -5.24
C LYS A 20 -19.20 -16.52 -6.68
N ASN A 21 -20.39 -15.95 -6.86
CA ASN A 21 -20.95 -15.65 -8.19
C ASN A 21 -21.29 -14.16 -8.46
N PRO A 22 -20.47 -13.17 -8.06
CA PRO A 22 -20.68 -11.78 -8.44
C PRO A 22 -20.44 -11.57 -9.93
N SER A 23 -21.14 -10.60 -10.52
CA SER A 23 -20.78 -10.08 -11.84
C SER A 23 -19.37 -9.46 -11.81
N ALA A 24 -18.72 -9.33 -12.98
CA ALA A 24 -17.40 -8.72 -13.07
C ALA A 24 -17.34 -7.29 -12.48
N PHE A 25 -18.44 -6.53 -12.59
CA PHE A 25 -18.55 -5.20 -11.99
C PHE A 25 -18.57 -5.26 -10.46
N GLU A 26 -19.35 -6.18 -9.89
CA GLU A 26 -19.44 -6.38 -8.45
C GLU A 26 -18.14 -6.92 -7.85
N GLN A 27 -17.43 -7.79 -8.58
CA GLN A 27 -16.09 -8.26 -8.21
C GLN A 27 -15.11 -7.10 -8.08
N ARG A 28 -15.08 -6.23 -9.10
CA ARG A 28 -14.20 -5.06 -9.09
C ARG A 28 -14.50 -4.13 -7.91
N LYS A 29 -15.79 -3.86 -7.66
CA LYS A 29 -16.20 -3.01 -6.54
C LYS A 29 -15.81 -3.63 -5.19
N LEU A 30 -16.00 -4.94 -5.02
CA LEU A 30 -15.58 -5.65 -3.80
C LEU A 30 -14.06 -5.58 -3.63
N TRP A 31 -13.32 -5.78 -4.71
CA TRP A 31 -11.85 -5.70 -4.69
C TRP A 31 -11.37 -4.31 -4.28
N GLU A 32 -11.90 -3.23 -4.88
CA GLU A 32 -11.52 -1.85 -4.54
C GLU A 32 -11.73 -1.54 -3.04
N VAL A 33 -12.83 -2.03 -2.45
CA VAL A 33 -13.11 -1.86 -1.02
C VAL A 33 -12.09 -2.64 -0.17
N LEU A 34 -11.83 -3.90 -0.52
CA LEU A 34 -10.90 -4.74 0.23
C LEU A 34 -9.46 -4.22 0.13
N GLU A 35 -9.04 -3.79 -1.05
CA GLU A 35 -7.71 -3.20 -1.28
C GLU A 35 -7.52 -1.94 -0.44
N THR A 36 -8.52 -1.05 -0.40
CA THR A 36 -8.46 0.17 0.43
C THR A 36 -8.32 -0.17 1.91
N GLN A 37 -9.10 -1.12 2.42
CA GLN A 37 -9.09 -1.50 3.84
C GLN A 37 -7.81 -2.24 4.24
N LEU A 38 -7.34 -3.16 3.40
CA LEU A 38 -6.11 -3.91 3.65
C LEU A 38 -4.88 -3.02 3.54
N GLY A 39 -4.82 -2.13 2.54
CA GLY A 39 -3.72 -1.18 2.38
C GLY A 39 -3.57 -0.27 3.59
N GLN A 40 -4.68 0.26 4.13
CA GLN A 40 -4.66 1.06 5.36
C GLN A 40 -4.15 0.25 6.56
N TYR A 41 -4.64 -0.98 6.72
CA TYR A 41 -4.17 -1.86 7.79
C TYR A 41 -2.67 -2.16 7.68
N GLU A 42 -2.18 -2.43 6.47
CA GLU A 42 -0.77 -2.67 6.20
C GLU A 42 0.09 -1.44 6.48
N GLU A 43 -0.32 -0.24 6.04
CA GLU A 43 0.35 1.03 6.37
C GLU A 43 0.48 1.22 7.88
N ASP A 44 -0.60 1.02 8.65
CA ASP A 44 -0.59 1.13 10.11
C ASP A 44 0.37 0.12 10.77
N GLN A 45 0.47 -1.10 10.22
CA GLN A 45 1.43 -2.10 10.68
C GLN A 45 2.88 -1.70 10.34
N PHE A 46 3.13 -1.24 9.10
CA PHE A 46 4.47 -0.85 8.64
C PHE A 46 5.01 0.39 9.36
N GLU A 47 4.15 1.36 9.69
CA GLU A 47 4.55 2.52 10.49
C GLU A 47 5.08 2.14 11.88
N ASN A 48 4.63 1.01 12.42
CA ASN A 48 4.99 0.52 13.75
C ASN A 48 6.04 -0.59 13.74
N ASP A 49 6.37 -1.13 12.57
CA ASP A 49 7.37 -2.18 12.42
C ASP A 49 8.78 -1.67 12.80
N PRO A 50 9.45 -2.28 13.79
CA PRO A 50 10.78 -1.87 14.22
C PRO A 50 11.86 -1.96 13.13
N VAL A 51 11.76 -2.93 12.22
CA VAL A 51 12.68 -3.11 11.09
C VAL A 51 12.53 -1.97 10.11
N ILE A 52 11.29 -1.63 9.73
CA ILE A 52 11.01 -0.51 8.81
C ILE A 52 11.47 0.81 9.42
N ARG A 53 11.18 1.05 10.71
CA ARG A 53 11.66 2.25 11.42
C ARG A 53 13.18 2.39 11.40
N ASN A 54 13.89 1.27 11.61
CA ASN A 54 15.35 1.26 11.58
C ASN A 54 15.88 1.58 10.16
N GLN A 55 15.31 0.97 9.12
CA GLN A 55 15.68 1.25 7.72
C GLN A 55 15.44 2.72 7.35
N VAL A 56 14.31 3.30 7.77
CA VAL A 56 14.03 4.72 7.55
C VAL A 56 15.02 5.61 8.29
N ALA A 57 15.40 5.26 9.52
CA ALA A 57 16.39 6.01 10.29
C ALA A 57 17.78 5.97 9.64
N GLU A 58 18.19 4.80 9.13
CA GLU A 58 19.44 4.59 8.39
C GLU A 58 19.45 5.41 7.10
N ALA A 59 18.41 5.32 6.27
CA ALA A 59 18.31 6.08 5.03
C ALA A 59 18.37 7.61 5.27
N ARG A 60 17.71 8.08 6.34
CA ARG A 60 17.79 9.50 6.75
C ARG A 60 19.20 9.90 7.21
N ALA A 61 19.93 9.00 7.86
CA ALA A 61 21.31 9.24 8.28
C ALA A 61 22.25 9.33 7.07
N ALA A 62 22.14 8.39 6.12
CA ALA A 62 22.86 8.40 4.86
C ALA A 62 22.61 9.69 4.08
N TYR A 63 21.34 10.10 3.94
CA TYR A 63 20.99 11.35 3.26
C TYR A 63 21.62 12.59 3.91
N ARG A 64 21.57 12.70 5.25
CA ARG A 64 22.22 13.80 5.99
C ARG A 64 23.74 13.79 5.86
N ALA A 65 24.34 12.62 5.72
CA ALA A 65 25.77 12.47 5.51
C ALA A 65 26.21 12.78 4.07
N GLY A 66 25.26 13.06 3.16
CA GLY A 66 25.56 13.25 1.74
C GLY A 66 25.77 11.93 0.99
N ASP A 67 25.43 10.79 1.59
CA ASP A 67 25.52 9.48 0.96
C ASP A 67 24.28 9.24 0.08
N PHE A 68 24.21 10.04 -0.99
CA PHE A 68 23.21 9.92 -2.03
C PHE A 68 23.81 10.34 -3.37
N GLN A 69 23.25 9.83 -4.45
CA GLN A 69 23.56 10.28 -5.79
C GLN A 69 22.34 11.01 -6.34
N THR A 70 22.57 12.21 -6.88
CA THR A 70 21.54 12.95 -7.61
C THR A 70 21.35 12.38 -9.01
N LEU A 71 20.18 12.63 -9.60
CA LEU A 71 19.89 12.21 -10.97
C LEU A 71 20.87 12.82 -11.97
N ASP A 72 21.30 14.06 -11.75
CA ASP A 72 22.26 14.74 -12.63
C ASP A 72 23.65 14.10 -12.55
N GLU A 73 24.13 13.79 -11.34
CA GLU A 73 25.40 13.07 -11.14
C GLU A 73 25.36 11.68 -11.76
N TYR A 74 24.24 10.97 -11.66
CA TYR A 74 24.04 9.67 -12.30
C TYR A 74 24.08 9.78 -13.83
N GLN A 75 23.39 10.77 -14.41
CA GLN A 75 23.41 10.99 -15.85
C GLN A 75 24.81 11.38 -16.37
N ALA A 76 25.55 12.19 -15.61
CA ALA A 76 26.92 12.57 -15.95
C ALA A 76 27.85 11.35 -15.94
N GLN A 77 27.85 10.55 -14.86
CA GLN A 77 28.64 9.32 -14.76
C GLN A 77 28.33 8.32 -15.89
N ARG A 78 27.04 8.14 -16.22
CA ARG A 78 26.66 7.25 -17.33
C ARG A 78 27.22 7.71 -18.67
N LYS A 79 27.18 9.01 -18.98
CA LYS A 79 27.75 9.57 -20.21
C LYS A 79 29.27 9.43 -20.30
N GLU A 80 29.96 9.49 -19.15
CA GLU A 80 31.40 9.24 -19.08
C GLU A 80 31.76 7.77 -19.28
N ARG A 81 30.93 6.86 -18.78
CA ARG A 81 31.15 5.41 -18.88
C ARG A 81 30.81 4.82 -20.25
N ASP A 82 29.93 5.48 -20.99
CA ASP A 82 29.51 5.09 -22.35
C ASP A 82 30.37 5.77 -23.46
N LYS A 83 31.47 6.45 -23.09
CA LYS A 83 32.52 6.99 -23.98
C LYS A 83 33.71 6.04 -24.08
#